data_AF-T0ZT79-F1
#
_entry.id   AF-T0ZT79-F1
#
_cell.length_a   1.000
_cell.length_b   1.000
_cell.length_c   1.000
_cell.angle_alpha   90.00
_cell.angle_beta   90.00
_cell.angle_gamma   90.00
#
_symmetry.space_group_name_H-M   'P 1'
#
loop_
_entity.id
_entity.type
_entity.pdbx_description
1 polymer ?
#
loop_
_entity_poly.entity_id
_entity_poly.type
_entity_poly.pdbx_seq_one_letter_code
_entity_poly.pdbx_strand_id
1 'polypeptide(L)'
;MHVREEKVDVFLIHSEGALWSCPECGMKLPAYDQKDQPVLRHLDTMAFQTWVHARPPRVECPNHAVRPAGVPWAEPNSRFTKFFERFAIDVAQETDT
;
A
#
# COMPACT_ATOMS: atom_id res chain seq x y z
N MET A 1 -7.94 -25.82 -6.92
CA MET A 1 -7.36 -25.13 -5.75
C MET A 1 -6.01 -25.79 -5.46
N HIS A 2 -4.90 -25.16 -5.85
CA HIS A 2 -3.55 -25.63 -5.55
C HIS A 2 -3.06 -24.88 -4.32
N VAL A 3 -3.09 -25.53 -3.15
CA VAL A 3 -2.47 -25.04 -1.92
C VAL A 3 -0.99 -25.43 -1.99
N ARG A 4 -0.21 -24.74 -2.82
CA ARG A 4 1.24 -25.01 -2.93
C ARG A 4 2.13 -23.91 -2.38
N GLU A 5 1.55 -22.81 -1.94
CA GLU A 5 2.27 -21.72 -1.30
C GLU A 5 1.34 -21.20 -0.20
N GLU A 6 1.77 -21.19 1.05
CA GLU A 6 0.96 -20.77 2.22
C GLU A 6 0.74 -19.24 2.22
N LYS A 7 0.27 -18.68 1.10
CA LYS A 7 0.15 -17.24 0.86
C LYS A 7 -1.14 -16.87 0.16
N VAL A 8 -1.60 -15.66 0.43
CA VAL A 8 -2.75 -15.01 -0.20
C VAL A 8 -2.25 -13.74 -0.89
N ASP A 9 -2.36 -13.68 -2.22
CA ASP A 9 -2.02 -12.50 -3.01
C ASP A 9 -3.28 -11.68 -3.32
N VAL A 10 -3.28 -10.42 -2.90
CA VAL A 10 -4.37 -9.46 -3.14
C VAL A 10 -3.90 -8.42 -4.14
N PHE A 11 -4.61 -8.29 -5.27
CA PHE A 11 -4.28 -7.32 -6.31
C PHE A 11 -5.24 -6.14 -6.28
N LEU A 12 -4.70 -4.94 -6.04
CA LEU A 12 -5.46 -3.70 -6.07
C LEU A 12 -5.35 -3.04 -7.44
N ILE A 13 -6.50 -2.86 -8.08
CA ILE A 13 -6.65 -2.23 -9.40
C ILE A 13 -7.56 -1.02 -9.24
N HIS A 14 -7.23 0.06 -9.94
CA HIS A 14 -8.06 1.25 -10.00
C HIS A 14 -8.67 1.38 -11.40
N SER A 15 -9.84 2.03 -11.48
CA SER A 15 -10.46 2.33 -12.76
C SER A 15 -9.64 3.35 -13.54
N GLU A 16 -9.80 3.33 -14.87
CA GLU A 16 -9.31 4.41 -15.73
C GLU A 16 -9.97 5.74 -15.34
N GLY A 17 -9.21 6.84 -15.45
CA GLY A 17 -9.69 8.17 -15.08
C GLY A 17 -9.89 8.40 -13.57
N ALA A 18 -9.50 7.45 -12.71
CA ALA A 18 -9.53 7.66 -11.26
C ALA A 18 -8.66 8.87 -10.86
N LEU A 19 -9.19 9.70 -9.97
CA LEU A 19 -8.46 10.80 -9.36
C LEU A 19 -7.77 10.35 -8.08
N TRP A 20 -6.57 10.87 -7.86
CA TRP A 20 -5.67 10.49 -6.80
C TRP A 20 -5.26 11.69 -5.97
N SER A 21 -5.17 11.49 -4.66
CA SER A 21 -4.79 12.57 -3.75
C SER A 21 -3.28 12.73 -3.70
N CYS A 22 -2.80 13.97 -3.84
CA CYS A 22 -1.44 14.33 -3.46
C CYS A 22 -1.23 14.00 -1.97
N PRO A 23 -0.17 13.27 -1.59
CA PRO A 23 0.06 12.87 -0.20
C PRO A 23 0.30 14.04 0.75
N GLU A 24 0.72 15.21 0.23
CA GLU A 24 1.06 16.39 1.04
C GLU A 24 -0.14 17.31 1.27
N CYS A 25 -0.85 17.68 0.20
CA CYS A 25 -1.95 18.66 0.27
C CYS A 25 -3.34 18.08 0.03
N GLY A 26 -3.45 16.80 -0.32
CA GLY A 26 -4.74 16.13 -0.57
C GLY A 26 -5.42 16.53 -1.88
N MET A 27 -4.82 17.38 -2.71
CA MET A 27 -5.38 17.79 -4.00
C MET A 27 -5.61 16.56 -4.90
N LYS A 28 -6.81 16.44 -5.46
CA LYS A 28 -7.19 15.36 -6.37
C LYS A 28 -6.69 15.65 -7.78
N LEU A 29 -5.85 14.77 -8.31
CA LEU A 29 -5.14 14.91 -9.58
C LEU A 29 -5.31 13.61 -10.40
N PRO A 30 -5.29 13.68 -11.74
CA PRO A 30 -5.25 12.48 -12.55
C PRO A 30 -3.93 11.72 -12.35
N ALA A 31 -3.93 10.43 -12.66
CA ALA A 31 -2.70 9.64 -12.73
C ALA A 31 -1.74 10.24 -13.78
N TYR A 32 -0.49 10.47 -13.40
CA TYR A 32 0.57 10.99 -14.28
C TYR A 32 1.30 9.84 -14.98
N ASP A 33 2.00 9.01 -14.20
CA ASP A 33 2.66 7.80 -14.65
C ASP A 33 2.39 6.65 -13.66
N GLN A 34 2.72 5.43 -14.09
CA GLN A 34 2.69 4.25 -13.25
C GLN A 34 4.12 3.71 -13.15
N LYS A 35 4.63 3.54 -11.92
CA LYS A 35 5.90 2.86 -11.65
C LYS A 35 5.67 1.44 -11.15
N ASP A 36 6.77 0.72 -11.01
CA ASP A 36 6.80 -0.65 -10.50
C ASP A 36 6.01 -0.84 -9.21
N GLN A 37 5.47 -2.04 -9.08
CA GLN A 37 4.58 -2.51 -8.01
C GLN A 37 5.32 -2.59 -6.67
N PRO A 38 4.98 -1.74 -5.67
CA PRO A 38 5.25 -2.12 -4.29
C PRO A 38 4.38 -3.33 -3.92
N VAL A 39 5.05 -4.44 -3.57
CA VAL A 39 4.42 -5.60 -2.93
C VAL A 39 4.54 -5.40 -1.43
N LEU A 40 3.40 -5.33 -0.74
CA LEU A 40 3.30 -4.93 0.65
C LEU A 40 2.87 -6.12 1.50
N ARG A 41 3.56 -6.37 2.60
CA ARG A 41 3.15 -7.39 3.57
C ARG A 41 1.96 -6.88 4.39
N HIS A 42 0.90 -7.69 4.44
CA HIS A 42 -0.29 -7.46 5.25
C HIS A 42 -0.41 -8.49 6.38
N LEU A 43 -1.42 -8.38 7.24
CA LEU A 43 -1.72 -9.37 8.27
C LEU A 43 -2.09 -10.72 7.67
N ASP A 44 -1.78 -11.79 8.39
CA ASP A 44 -2.11 -13.15 7.95
C ASP A 44 -3.61 -13.35 7.84
N THR A 45 -4.01 -14.05 6.78
CA THR A 45 -5.39 -14.48 6.58
C THR A 45 -5.45 -15.98 6.81
N MET A 46 -6.09 -16.40 7.90
CA MET A 46 -6.22 -17.82 8.26
C MET A 46 -4.86 -18.56 8.31
N ALA A 47 -3.85 -17.92 8.90
CA ALA A 47 -2.46 -18.41 8.98
C ALA A 47 -1.70 -18.50 7.63
N PHE A 48 -2.25 -17.94 6.56
CA PHE A 48 -1.53 -17.75 5.29
C PHE A 48 -0.95 -16.34 5.21
N GLN A 49 0.26 -16.22 4.68
CA GLN A 49 0.91 -14.93 4.49
C GLN A 49 0.19 -14.09 3.43
N THR A 50 -0.37 -12.96 3.82
CA THR A 50 -1.05 -12.07 2.88
C THR A 50 -0.13 -10.98 2.33
N TRP A 51 -0.09 -10.87 1.00
CA TRP A 51 0.69 -9.87 0.26
C TRP A 51 -0.24 -9.02 -0.60
N VAL A 52 -0.16 -7.70 -0.47
CA VAL A 52 -0.95 -6.73 -1.23
C VAL A 52 -0.09 -6.16 -2.35
N HIS A 53 -0.49 -6.49 -3.57
CA HIS A 53 0.07 -5.95 -4.81
C HIS A 53 -0.71 -4.71 -5.19
N ALA A 54 -0.14 -3.54 -4.95
CA ALA A 54 -0.76 -2.28 -5.31
C ALA A 54 0.08 -1.53 -6.32
N ARG A 55 -0.60 -0.79 -7.20
CA ARG A 55 0.04 0.14 -8.14
C ARG A 55 -0.54 1.54 -7.98
N PRO A 56 -0.34 2.23 -6.84
CA PRO A 56 -0.72 3.62 -6.76
C PRO A 56 0.07 4.39 -7.84
N PRO A 57 -0.60 5.11 -8.75
CA PRO A 57 0.09 5.92 -9.74
C PRO A 57 0.80 7.08 -9.04
N ARG A 58 1.72 7.72 -9.75
CA ARG A 58 2.22 9.03 -9.30
C ARG A 58 1.28 10.11 -9.81
N VAL A 59 1.22 11.20 -9.07
CA VAL A 59 0.50 12.42 -9.43
C VAL A 59 1.50 13.54 -9.61
N GLU A 60 1.27 14.37 -10.63
CA GLU A 60 2.01 15.61 -10.83
C GLU A 60 1.29 16.74 -10.09
N CYS A 61 1.73 17.00 -8.85
CA CYS A 61 1.17 18.09 -8.07
C CYS A 61 1.91 19.40 -8.41
N PRO A 62 1.19 20.48 -8.77
CA PRO A 62 1.82 21.76 -9.10
C PRO A 62 2.62 22.37 -7.93
N ASN A 63 2.28 22.01 -6.69
CA ASN A 63 2.94 22.53 -5.49
C ASN A 63 4.08 21.64 -4.97
N HIS A 64 4.04 20.33 -5.26
CA HIS A 64 4.92 19.34 -4.62
C HIS A 64 5.68 18.46 -5.63
N ALA A 65 5.58 18.76 -6.93
CA ALA A 65 6.13 17.96 -8.03
C ALA A 65 5.54 16.54 -8.13
N VAL A 66 6.16 15.69 -8.95
CA VAL A 66 5.67 14.33 -9.24
C VAL A 66 6.00 13.37 -8.10
N ARG A 67 4.97 12.85 -7.41
CA ARG A 67 5.11 11.93 -6.26
C ARG A 67 4.10 10.79 -6.31
N PRO A 68 4.36 9.64 -5.69
CA PRO A 68 3.36 8.59 -5.53
C PRO A 68 2.09 9.14 -4.87
N ALA A 69 0.92 8.74 -5.38
CA ALA A 69 -0.35 9.09 -4.77
C ALA A 69 -0.44 8.54 -3.35
N GLY A 70 -1.04 9.32 -2.45
CA GLY A 70 -1.32 8.86 -1.10
C GLY A 70 -2.38 7.75 -1.12
N VAL A 71 -2.10 6.65 -0.41
CA VAL A 71 -3.09 5.60 -0.14
C VAL A 71 -3.39 5.53 1.35
N PRO A 72 -4.64 5.26 1.77
CA PRO A 72 -5.00 5.32 3.19
C PRO A 72 -4.42 4.16 4.01
N TRP A 73 -3.89 3.12 3.36
CA TRP A 73 -3.56 1.83 3.98
C TRP A 73 -2.06 1.52 3.99
N ALA A 74 -1.20 2.38 3.44
CA ALA A 74 0.26 2.25 3.50
C ALA A 74 0.94 3.62 3.56
N GLU A 75 2.09 3.70 4.22
CA GLU A 75 2.95 4.88 4.19
C GLU A 75 3.80 4.92 2.90
N PRO A 76 4.25 6.11 2.45
CA PRO A 76 5.14 6.23 1.30
C PRO A 76 6.40 5.36 1.44
N ASN A 77 6.72 4.59 0.41
CA ASN A 77 7.87 3.66 0.36
C ASN A 77 7.87 2.53 1.41
N SER A 78 6.78 2.34 2.16
CA SER A 78 6.71 1.21 3.08
C SER A 78 6.74 -0.12 2.31
N ARG A 79 7.18 -1.17 3.00
CA ARG A 79 7.05 -2.57 2.57
C ARG A 79 5.88 -3.27 3.27
N PHE A 80 5.13 -2.55 4.09
CA PHE A 80 4.09 -3.05 4.95
C PHE A 80 2.83 -2.19 4.83
N THR A 81 1.68 -2.80 5.07
CA THR A 81 0.44 -2.05 5.30
C THR A 81 0.46 -1.41 6.69
N LYS A 82 -0.26 -0.29 6.89
CA LYS A 82 -0.40 0.37 8.19
C LYS A 82 -0.91 -0.58 9.29
N PHE A 83 -1.81 -1.49 8.93
CA PHE A 83 -2.30 -2.51 9.87
C PHE A 83 -1.21 -3.48 10.31
N PHE A 84 -0.31 -3.87 9.40
CA PHE A 84 0.82 -4.73 9.76
C PHE A 84 1.83 -3.97 10.64
N GLU A 85 2.17 -2.74 10.28
CA GLU A 85 3.07 -1.89 11.09
C GLU A 85 2.51 -1.71 12.51
N ARG A 86 1.21 -1.43 12.63
CA ARG A 86 0.55 -1.30 13.93
C ARG A 86 0.64 -2.59 14.74
N PHE A 87 0.32 -3.72 14.14
CA PHE A 87 0.39 -5.02 14.81
C PHE A 87 1.82 -5.34 15.30
N ALA A 88 2.84 -5.06 14.48
CA ALA A 88 4.23 -5.27 14.87
C ALA A 88 4.65 -4.41 16.08
N ILE A 89 4.19 -3.15 16.13
CA ILE A 89 4.40 -2.27 17.29
C ILE A 89 3.69 -2.83 18.53
N ASP A 90 2.44 -3.24 18.41
CA ASP A 90 1.67 -3.79 19.53
C ASP A 90 2.35 -5.04 20.10
N VAL A 91 2.78 -5.98 19.24
CA VAL A 91 3.52 -7.18 19.67
C VAL A 91 4.84 -6.82 20.36
N ALA A 92 5.60 -5.89 19.78
CA ALA A 92 6.89 -5.48 20.35
C ALA A 92 6.71 -4.91 21.76
N GLN A 93 5.70 -4.06 21.96
CA GLN A 93 5.37 -3.45 23.26
C GLN A 93 4.98 -4.50 24.32
N GLU A 94 4.22 -5.53 23.93
CA GLU A 94 3.82 -6.60 24.86
C GLU A 94 4.97 -7.54 25.25
N THR A 95 6.03 -7.60 24.44
CA THR A 95 7.21 -8.47 24.70
C THR A 95 8.39 -7.74 25.34
N ASP A 96 8.28 -6.43 25.55
CA ASP A 96 9.29 -5.58 26.18
C ASP A 96 9.19 -5.68 27.72
N THR A 97 9.39 -6.90 28.24
CA THR A 97 9.45 -7.25 29.67
C THR A 97 10.85 -7.22 30.24
#